data_AF-A0A521R981-F1
#
_entry.id   AF-A0A521R981-F1
#
_cell.length_a   1.000
_cell.length_b   1.000
_cell.length_c   1.000
_cell.angle_alpha   90.00
_cell.angle_beta   90.00
_cell.angle_gamma   90.00
#
_symmetry.space_group_name_H-M   'P 1'
#
loop_
_entity.id
_entity.type
_entity.pdbx_description
1 polymer ?
#
loop_
_entity_poly.entity_id
_entity_poly.type
_entity_poly.pdbx_seq_one_letter_code
_entity_poly.pdbx_strand_id
1 'polypeptide(L)'
;MRRLLLLLLLTICAAPSRAEFHGVIIEGLPGNQEYAEQFRAQTEALQAAVQGMGGKGRVHLLREGQAGKADVQKLFEGLAQRLKPGDRIAIYLVGHGSYDGFEYKFNIPGPDLNGVDIAALVNGLPSRKLVLAIPGSASGALLELLKDDGRRIVITGTRSGSERNATRFGGFFAAALAEPAADVNKDEAISVKEAFEYAERRVADYYETEGSLATEHPQIAGDDLAAYHLARLGGERTEDDPRIAGLLQQREALDGKILQLQLNREDLGEEDYFTRLQDLMIDLAEIDGEIERLRKDIQDAP
;
A
#
# COMPACT_ATOMS: atom_id res chain seq x y z
N MET A 1 -59.65 -12.76 20.73
CA MET A 1 -58.34 -13.37 20.43
C MET A 1 -57.86 -12.75 19.11
N ARG A 2 -57.40 -11.49 19.04
CA ARG A 2 -56.04 -10.98 19.38
C ARG A 2 -54.93 -11.94 18.97
N ARG A 3 -54.43 -11.80 17.74
CA ARG A 3 -53.02 -11.90 17.29
C ARG A 3 -52.98 -12.04 15.75
N LEU A 4 -53.34 -10.96 15.06
CA LEU A 4 -52.92 -10.75 13.67
C LEU A 4 -51.74 -9.77 13.76
N LEU A 5 -50.54 -10.32 13.99
CA LEU A 5 -49.32 -9.54 14.17
C LEU A 5 -48.71 -9.28 12.79
N LEU A 6 -48.58 -8.00 12.47
CA LEU A 6 -47.82 -7.44 11.35
C LEU A 6 -46.49 -8.20 11.14
N LEU A 7 -46.35 -8.88 10.01
CA LEU A 7 -45.05 -9.15 9.39
C LEU A 7 -44.72 -7.96 8.50
N LEU A 8 -44.30 -6.86 9.14
CA LEU A 8 -43.63 -5.75 8.46
C LEU A 8 -42.22 -6.25 8.14
N LEU A 9 -41.98 -6.68 6.90
CA LEU A 9 -40.64 -6.91 6.37
C LEU A 9 -39.89 -5.56 6.42
N LEU A 10 -39.11 -5.33 7.47
CA LEU A 10 -37.97 -4.41 7.42
C LEU A 10 -36.88 -5.09 6.60
N THR A 11 -36.97 -4.99 5.28
CA THR A 11 -35.79 -5.03 4.43
C THR A 11 -35.02 -3.75 4.68
N ILE A 12 -34.24 -3.72 5.76
CA ILE A 12 -33.14 -2.78 5.90
C ILE A 12 -32.18 -3.16 4.77
N CYS A 13 -32.15 -2.34 3.72
CA CYS A 13 -31.01 -2.29 2.80
C CYS A 13 -29.79 -1.95 3.65
N ALA A 14 -29.12 -2.96 4.18
CA ALA A 14 -27.75 -2.82 4.63
C ALA A 14 -26.96 -2.54 3.36
N ALA A 15 -26.72 -1.25 3.08
CA ALA A 15 -25.75 -0.87 2.07
C ALA A 15 -24.48 -1.69 2.34
N PRO A 16 -23.92 -2.41 1.35
CA PRO A 16 -22.68 -3.13 1.56
C PRO A 16 -21.66 -2.11 2.07
N SER A 17 -21.24 -2.26 3.32
CA SER A 17 -20.15 -1.48 3.89
C SER A 17 -18.90 -1.89 3.11
N ARG A 18 -18.59 -1.17 2.03
CA ARG A 18 -17.39 -1.38 1.22
C ARG A 18 -16.19 -1.28 2.18
N ALA A 19 -15.32 -2.29 2.17
CA ALA A 19 -14.10 -2.29 2.95
C ALA A 19 -13.26 -1.06 2.59
N GLU A 20 -12.90 -0.26 3.58
CA GLU A 20 -12.17 0.99 3.37
C GLU A 20 -10.66 0.75 3.42
N PHE A 21 -9.90 1.63 2.77
CA PHE A 21 -8.45 1.67 2.89
C PHE A 21 -8.05 2.92 3.65
N HIS A 22 -7.34 2.74 4.76
CA HIS A 22 -6.83 3.83 5.60
C HIS A 22 -5.31 3.84 5.56
N GLY A 23 -4.71 5.03 5.60
CA GLY A 23 -3.27 5.20 5.71
C GLY A 23 -2.90 6.03 6.92
N VAL A 24 -1.96 5.54 7.71
CA VAL A 24 -1.35 6.27 8.83
C VAL A 24 0.10 6.54 8.49
N ILE A 25 0.51 7.80 8.51
CA ILE A 25 1.88 8.22 8.25
C ILE A 25 2.34 9.01 9.45
N ILE A 26 3.44 8.58 10.07
CA ILE A 26 4.04 9.24 11.22
C ILE A 26 5.46 9.62 10.84
N GLU A 27 5.70 10.92 10.78
CA GLU A 27 7.01 11.51 10.48
C GLU A 27 7.76 11.77 11.79
N GLY A 28 8.88 11.08 11.98
CA GLY A 28 9.75 11.19 13.14
C GLY A 28 10.68 12.39 13.10
N LEU A 29 11.60 12.47 14.06
CA LEU A 29 12.61 13.53 14.10
C LEU A 29 13.70 13.29 13.04
N PRO A 30 13.98 14.25 12.15
CA PRO A 30 14.99 14.08 11.10
C PRO A 30 16.43 14.27 11.59
N GLY A 31 16.63 15.06 12.64
CA GLY A 31 17.94 15.35 13.22
C GLY A 31 18.80 16.36 12.42
N ASN A 32 18.59 16.48 11.11
CA ASN A 32 19.18 17.52 10.27
C ASN A 32 18.25 17.87 9.08
N GLN A 33 18.62 18.92 8.34
CA GLN A 33 17.83 19.43 7.21
C GLN A 33 17.75 18.45 6.03
N GLU A 34 18.83 17.72 5.73
CA GLU A 34 18.85 16.76 4.61
C GLU A 34 17.85 15.63 4.82
N TYR A 35 17.81 15.05 6.02
CA TYR A 35 16.84 14.02 6.37
C TYR A 35 15.42 14.60 6.44
N ALA A 36 15.25 15.87 6.84
CA ALA A 36 13.94 16.51 6.86
C ALA A 36 13.34 16.57 5.45
N GLU A 37 14.14 16.93 4.44
CA GLU A 37 13.72 16.96 3.04
C GLU A 37 13.41 15.55 2.51
N GLN A 38 14.24 14.57 2.84
CA GLN A 38 14.02 13.17 2.46
C GLN A 38 12.74 12.59 3.08
N PHE A 39 12.51 12.85 4.37
CA PHE A 39 11.31 12.37 5.08
C PHE A 39 10.06 13.06 4.55
N ARG A 40 10.12 14.36 4.27
CA ARG A 40 8.99 15.08 3.67
C ARG A 40 8.61 14.52 2.30
N ALA A 41 9.59 14.26 1.44
CA ALA A 41 9.35 13.66 0.12
C ALA A 41 8.74 12.27 0.23
N GLN A 42 9.22 11.43 1.16
CA GLN A 42 8.63 10.12 1.46
C GLN A 42 7.17 10.26 1.93
N THR A 43 6.93 11.12 2.92
CA THR A 43 5.59 11.40 3.46
C THR A 43 4.62 11.86 2.36
N GLU A 44 5.05 12.75 1.47
CA GLU A 44 4.24 13.27 0.36
C GLU A 44 3.86 12.16 -0.63
N ALA A 45 4.81 11.30 -1.02
CA ALA A 45 4.56 10.17 -1.91
C ALA A 45 3.60 9.13 -1.27
N LEU A 46 3.83 8.78 0.01
CA LEU A 46 2.94 7.89 0.76
C LEU A 46 1.54 8.48 0.91
N GLN A 47 1.44 9.79 1.18
CA GLN A 47 0.17 10.49 1.27
C GLN A 47 -0.59 10.41 -0.06
N ALA A 48 0.06 10.68 -1.20
CA ALA A 48 -0.56 10.59 -2.51
C ALA A 48 -1.08 9.17 -2.82
N ALA A 49 -0.29 8.14 -2.51
CA ALA A 49 -0.69 6.74 -2.68
C ALA A 49 -1.95 6.39 -1.86
N VAL A 50 -1.98 6.79 -0.58
CA VAL A 50 -3.14 6.57 0.28
C VAL A 50 -4.37 7.31 -0.23
N GLN A 51 -4.19 8.54 -0.74
CA GLN A 51 -5.29 9.31 -1.32
C GLN A 51 -5.86 8.64 -2.57
N GLY A 52 -5.02 8.12 -3.46
CA GLY A 52 -5.47 7.37 -4.65
C GLY A 52 -6.29 6.12 -4.30
N MET A 53 -5.97 5.47 -3.18
CA MET A 53 -6.63 4.22 -2.76
C MET A 53 -7.90 4.42 -1.92
N GLY A 54 -7.84 5.31 -0.93
CA GLY A 54 -8.87 5.50 0.10
C GLY A 54 -9.59 6.85 0.04
N GLY A 55 -9.06 7.82 -0.72
CA GLY A 55 -9.52 9.20 -0.74
C GLY A 55 -8.91 10.05 0.39
N LYS A 56 -8.98 11.38 0.24
CA LYS A 56 -8.35 12.35 1.17
C LYS A 56 -8.75 12.20 2.63
N GLY A 57 -10.00 11.81 2.91
CA GLY A 57 -10.51 11.60 4.27
C GLY A 57 -9.95 10.38 5.01
N ARG A 58 -9.10 9.57 4.36
CA ARG A 58 -8.52 8.33 4.90
C ARG A 58 -7.03 8.41 5.16
N VAL A 59 -6.43 9.59 4.99
CA VAL A 59 -5.06 9.87 5.37
C VAL A 59 -5.03 10.40 6.80
N HIS A 60 -4.24 9.73 7.64
CA HIS A 60 -3.95 10.16 9.00
C HIS A 60 -2.47 10.47 9.10
N LEU A 61 -2.12 11.75 9.07
CA LEU A 61 -0.73 12.20 9.02
C LEU A 61 -0.39 12.96 10.31
N LEU A 62 0.68 12.52 10.98
CA LEU A 62 1.37 13.29 12.01
C LEU A 62 2.74 13.68 11.46
N ARG A 63 2.95 14.99 11.24
CA ARG A 63 4.22 15.53 10.74
C ARG A 63 5.24 15.75 11.86
N GLU A 64 6.46 16.10 11.48
CA GLU A 64 7.49 16.56 12.42
C GLU A 64 6.92 17.59 13.43
N GLY A 65 7.30 17.42 14.70
CA GLY A 65 6.88 18.30 15.80
C GLY A 65 5.47 18.04 16.35
N GLN A 66 4.63 17.27 15.64
CA GLN A 66 3.28 16.88 16.08
C GLN A 66 3.16 15.39 16.42
N ALA A 67 4.18 14.59 16.06
CA ALA A 67 4.21 13.15 16.26
C ALA A 67 4.66 12.72 17.68
N GLY A 68 4.24 13.42 18.74
CA GLY A 68 4.55 13.02 20.11
C GLY A 68 3.89 11.69 20.49
N LYS A 69 4.47 10.94 21.44
CA LYS A 69 3.94 9.62 21.85
C LYS A 69 2.46 9.64 22.21
N ALA A 70 2.02 10.66 22.94
CA ALA A 70 0.61 10.83 23.32
C ALA A 70 -0.30 11.12 22.12
N ASP A 71 0.19 11.89 21.13
CA ASP A 71 -0.55 12.22 19.90
C ASP A 71 -0.73 10.98 19.03
N VAL A 72 0.33 10.15 18.91
CA VAL A 72 0.26 8.87 18.22
C VAL A 72 -0.74 7.93 18.91
N GLN A 73 -0.66 7.78 20.24
CA GLN A 73 -1.60 6.95 20.98
C GLN A 73 -3.05 7.40 20.78
N LYS A 74 -3.31 8.71 20.90
CA LYS A 74 -4.64 9.29 20.68
C LYS A 74 -5.16 9.05 19.25
N LEU A 75 -4.28 9.14 18.25
CA LEU A 75 -4.64 8.81 16.86
C LEU A 75 -5.11 7.36 16.74
N PHE A 76 -4.34 6.41 17.28
CA PHE A 76 -4.66 4.99 17.22
C PHE A 76 -5.91 4.61 18.03
N GLU A 77 -6.14 5.23 19.19
CA GLU A 77 -7.38 5.10 19.94
C GLU A 77 -8.60 5.53 19.10
N GLY A 78 -8.48 6.66 18.41
CA GLY A 78 -9.52 7.14 17.50
C GLY A 78 -9.75 6.21 16.32
N LEU A 79 -8.70 5.58 15.78
CA LEU A 79 -8.79 4.58 14.71
C LEU A 79 -9.43 3.27 15.18
N ALA A 80 -9.08 2.80 16.37
CA ALA A 80 -9.64 1.58 16.96
C ALA A 80 -11.16 1.67 17.12
N GLN A 81 -11.71 2.87 17.33
CA GLN A 81 -13.15 3.11 17.43
C GLN A 81 -13.86 3.20 16.07
N ARG A 82 -13.14 3.48 14.97
CA ARG A 82 -13.72 3.76 13.65
C ARG A 82 -13.53 2.63 12.64
N LEU A 83 -12.40 1.95 12.70
CA LEU A 83 -12.07 0.86 11.78
C LEU A 83 -12.99 -0.34 12.01
N LYS A 84 -13.32 -1.02 10.92
CA LYS A 84 -14.05 -2.27 10.92
C LYS A 84 -13.10 -3.44 10.62
N PRO A 85 -13.45 -4.68 11.00
CA PRO A 85 -12.59 -5.84 10.73
C PRO A 85 -12.25 -6.08 9.25
N GLY A 86 -13.13 -5.65 8.34
CA GLY A 86 -12.92 -5.76 6.90
C GLY A 86 -12.10 -4.62 6.29
N ASP A 87 -11.88 -3.52 7.01
CA ASP A 87 -11.07 -2.42 6.51
C ASP A 87 -9.60 -2.82 6.43
N ARG A 88 -8.88 -2.22 5.50
CA ARG A 88 -7.44 -2.38 5.32
C ARG A 88 -6.73 -1.13 5.85
N ILE A 89 -5.57 -1.30 6.47
CA ILE A 89 -4.78 -0.18 6.96
C ILE A 89 -3.28 -0.33 6.66
N ALA A 90 -2.67 0.70 6.08
CA ALA A 90 -1.23 0.78 5.92
C ALA A 90 -0.66 1.83 6.88
N ILE A 91 0.36 1.46 7.65
CA ILE A 91 0.99 2.29 8.68
C ILE A 91 2.45 2.46 8.30
N TYR A 92 2.90 3.70 8.20
CA TYR A 92 4.25 4.07 7.81
C TYR A 92 4.90 4.88 8.93
N LEU A 93 6.02 4.39 9.46
CA LEU A 93 6.86 5.13 10.40
C LEU A 93 8.06 5.69 9.62
N VAL A 94 7.94 6.93 9.15
CA VAL A 94 8.96 7.62 8.35
C VAL A 94 9.90 8.33 9.31
N GLY A 95 11.08 7.78 9.55
CA GLY A 95 12.02 8.40 10.47
C GLY A 95 13.17 7.51 10.88
N HIS A 96 14.00 8.04 11.76
CA HIS A 96 15.11 7.30 12.36
C HIS A 96 14.63 6.32 13.44
N GLY A 97 15.39 5.25 13.58
CA GLY A 97 15.26 4.29 14.65
C GLY A 97 16.57 4.10 15.39
N SER A 98 16.47 3.72 16.66
CA SER A 98 17.62 3.40 17.50
C SER A 98 17.40 2.06 18.22
N TYR A 99 18.49 1.37 18.55
CA TYR A 99 18.44 0.08 19.22
C TYR A 99 19.61 -0.04 20.20
N ASP A 100 19.31 -0.29 21.46
CA ASP A 100 20.31 -0.33 22.54
C ASP A 100 20.86 -1.74 22.82
N GLY A 101 20.47 -2.75 22.03
CA GLY A 101 20.79 -4.17 22.27
C GLY A 101 19.65 -4.92 22.96
N PHE A 102 18.62 -4.22 23.41
CA PHE A 102 17.44 -4.81 24.04
C PHE A 102 16.16 -4.36 23.35
N GLU A 103 15.99 -3.05 23.13
CA GLU A 103 14.74 -2.49 22.66
C GLU A 103 14.94 -1.49 21.50
N TYR A 104 14.10 -1.62 20.48
CA TYR A 104 14.01 -0.66 19.39
C TYR A 104 13.19 0.56 19.82
N LYS A 105 13.61 1.75 19.37
CA LYS A 105 12.91 3.02 19.57
C LYS A 105 12.82 3.81 18.28
N PHE A 106 11.60 4.19 17.90
CA PHE A 106 11.34 5.12 16.82
C PHE A 106 11.46 6.56 17.33
N ASN A 107 12.32 7.36 16.71
CA ASN A 107 12.68 8.67 17.24
C ASN A 107 11.63 9.73 16.90
N ILE A 108 10.97 10.26 17.92
CA ILE A 108 9.87 11.22 17.81
C ILE A 108 10.02 12.35 18.84
N PRO A 109 9.29 13.48 18.72
CA PRO A 109 9.32 14.52 19.74
C PRO A 109 8.94 13.98 21.13
N GLY A 110 9.82 14.19 22.11
CA GLY A 110 9.60 13.72 23.49
C GLY A 110 10.00 12.26 23.68
N PRO A 111 9.27 11.47 24.49
CA PRO A 111 9.57 10.05 24.66
C PRO A 111 9.36 9.27 23.36
N ASP A 112 10.36 8.50 22.95
CA ASP A 112 10.27 7.64 21.78
C ASP A 112 9.18 6.55 21.92
N LEU A 113 8.68 6.08 20.78
CA LEU A 113 7.87 4.87 20.72
C LEU A 113 8.78 3.65 20.66
N ASN A 114 8.68 2.80 21.66
CA ASN A 114 9.45 1.57 21.66
C ASN A 114 8.72 0.41 20.94
N GLY A 115 9.39 -0.72 20.76
CA GLY A 115 8.79 -1.87 20.07
C GLY A 115 7.51 -2.39 20.71
N VAL A 116 7.43 -2.38 22.05
CA VAL A 116 6.24 -2.81 22.79
C VAL A 116 5.08 -1.84 22.58
N ASP A 117 5.36 -0.53 22.58
CA ASP A 117 4.36 0.51 22.28
C ASP A 117 3.81 0.31 20.86
N ILE A 118 4.69 0.13 19.87
CA ILE A 118 4.30 -0.08 18.47
C ILE A 118 3.43 -1.34 18.33
N ALA A 119 3.84 -2.45 18.97
CA ALA A 119 3.07 -3.68 18.99
C ALA A 119 1.68 -3.47 19.60
N ALA A 120 1.58 -2.77 20.73
CA ALA A 120 0.31 -2.48 21.39
C ALA A 120 -0.62 -1.64 20.50
N LEU A 121 -0.08 -0.61 19.83
CA LEU A 121 -0.83 0.24 18.90
C LEU A 121 -1.45 -0.58 17.77
N VAL A 122 -0.66 -1.42 17.09
CA VAL A 122 -1.17 -2.23 15.97
C VAL A 122 -2.07 -3.38 16.42
N ASN A 123 -1.81 -3.97 17.59
CA ASN A 123 -2.65 -5.03 18.17
C ASN A 123 -4.05 -4.52 18.55
N GLY A 124 -4.16 -3.25 18.93
CA GLY A 124 -5.43 -2.62 19.31
C GLY A 124 -6.36 -2.32 18.14
N LEU A 125 -5.90 -2.43 16.89
CA LEU A 125 -6.71 -2.15 15.72
C LEU A 125 -7.60 -3.35 15.33
N PRO A 126 -8.90 -3.13 15.04
CA PRO A 126 -9.83 -4.21 14.70
C PRO A 126 -9.62 -4.78 13.30
N SER A 127 -8.91 -4.06 12.42
CA SER A 127 -8.60 -4.50 11.05
C SER A 127 -7.86 -5.83 11.04
N ARG A 128 -8.21 -6.69 10.08
CA ARG A 128 -7.56 -7.99 9.86
C ARG A 128 -6.56 -7.99 8.70
N LYS A 129 -6.33 -6.83 8.08
CA LYS A 129 -5.43 -6.66 6.94
C LYS A 129 -4.62 -5.40 7.14
N LEU A 130 -3.43 -5.56 7.72
CA LEU A 130 -2.57 -4.46 8.14
C LEU A 130 -1.21 -4.55 7.46
N VAL A 131 -0.68 -3.43 6.99
CA VAL A 131 0.73 -3.28 6.62
C VAL A 131 1.38 -2.33 7.60
N LEU A 132 2.52 -2.72 8.17
CA LEU A 132 3.37 -1.87 9.00
C LEU A 132 4.74 -1.78 8.34
N ALA A 133 5.06 -0.62 7.78
CA ALA A 133 6.34 -0.33 7.18
C ALA A 133 7.14 0.63 8.07
N ILE A 134 8.32 0.17 8.48
CA ILE A 134 9.25 0.88 9.36
C ILE A 134 10.61 0.87 8.66
N PRO A 135 10.79 1.67 7.61
CA PRO A 135 11.97 1.57 6.77
C PRO A 135 13.25 2.13 7.39
N GLY A 136 13.20 2.73 8.59
CA GLY A 136 14.34 3.41 9.22
C GLY A 136 15.42 2.49 9.79
N SER A 137 16.50 3.10 10.27
CA SER A 137 17.64 2.44 10.92
C SER A 137 17.22 1.49 12.05
N ALA A 138 17.93 0.37 12.21
CA ALA A 138 17.73 -0.62 13.27
C ALA A 138 16.33 -1.28 13.35
N SER A 139 15.44 -0.98 12.41
CA SER A 139 14.05 -1.48 12.34
C SER A 139 13.92 -3.00 12.37
N GLY A 140 14.92 -3.75 11.91
CA GLY A 140 14.92 -5.22 11.93
C GLY A 140 14.81 -5.81 13.34
N ALA A 141 15.14 -5.05 14.39
CA ALA A 141 14.89 -5.45 15.78
C ALA A 141 13.40 -5.66 16.11
N LEU A 142 12.48 -5.11 15.31
CA LEU A 142 11.04 -5.26 15.50
C LEU A 142 10.46 -6.51 14.82
N LEU A 143 11.21 -7.15 13.91
CA LEU A 143 10.64 -8.18 13.04
C LEU A 143 10.12 -9.38 13.85
N GLU A 144 10.95 -9.93 14.75
CA GLU A 144 10.56 -11.07 15.61
C GLU A 144 9.38 -10.73 16.55
N LEU A 145 9.27 -9.48 16.98
CA LEU A 145 8.18 -9.04 17.87
C LEU A 145 6.83 -8.95 17.14
N LEU A 146 6.85 -8.69 15.82
CA LEU A 146 5.64 -8.31 15.08
C LEU A 146 5.23 -9.33 14.02
N LYS A 147 6.11 -10.20 13.53
CA LYS A 147 5.84 -11.07 12.38
C LYS A 147 4.80 -12.18 12.63
N ASP A 148 4.62 -12.63 13.88
CA ASP A 148 3.84 -13.84 14.21
C ASP A 148 2.31 -13.65 14.28
N ASP A 149 1.75 -12.72 13.49
CA ASP A 149 0.31 -12.49 13.40
C ASP A 149 -0.14 -12.44 11.94
N GLY A 150 -0.90 -13.46 11.51
CA GLY A 150 -1.35 -13.62 10.11
C GLY A 150 -2.28 -12.51 9.58
N ARG A 151 -2.62 -11.51 10.38
CA ARG A 151 -3.35 -10.31 9.92
C ARG A 151 -2.45 -9.22 9.37
N ARG A 152 -1.13 -9.34 9.54
CA ARG A 152 -0.20 -8.24 9.26
C ARG A 152 0.96 -8.63 8.36
N ILE A 153 1.36 -7.64 7.57
CA ILE A 153 2.61 -7.61 6.84
C ILE A 153 3.52 -6.60 7.52
N VAL A 154 4.73 -7.01 7.87
CA VAL A 154 5.76 -6.16 8.51
C VAL A 154 6.90 -5.96 7.51
N ILE A 155 7.26 -4.70 7.29
CA ILE A 155 8.38 -4.31 6.43
C ILE A 155 9.37 -3.52 7.27
N THR A 156 10.63 -3.90 7.20
CA THR A 156 11.73 -3.23 7.89
C THR A 156 12.80 -2.85 6.88
N GLY A 157 13.48 -1.72 7.08
CA GLY A 157 14.59 -1.30 6.20
C GLY A 157 15.91 -2.00 6.51
N THR A 158 15.97 -2.77 7.59
CA THR A 158 17.19 -3.41 8.07
C THR A 158 16.92 -4.84 8.52
N ARG A 159 17.95 -5.69 8.50
CA ARG A 159 17.81 -7.10 8.90
C ARG A 159 17.80 -7.28 10.41
N SER A 160 18.40 -6.36 11.14
CA SER A 160 18.52 -6.43 12.60
C SER A 160 18.70 -5.06 13.22
N GLY A 161 18.57 -4.97 14.55
CA GLY A 161 18.88 -3.74 15.30
C GLY A 161 20.35 -3.30 15.26
N SER A 162 21.25 -4.14 14.77
CA SER A 162 22.68 -3.81 14.64
C SER A 162 22.99 -2.94 13.42
N GLU A 163 22.09 -2.89 12.44
CA GLU A 163 22.21 -2.03 11.25
C GLU A 163 21.68 -0.62 11.58
N ARG A 164 22.56 0.24 12.12
CA ARG A 164 22.17 1.55 12.69
C ARG A 164 22.31 2.73 11.73
N ASN A 165 22.81 2.50 10.52
CA ASN A 165 22.98 3.57 9.53
C ASN A 165 21.62 3.98 8.95
N ALA A 166 21.51 5.26 8.58
CA ALA A 166 20.33 5.75 7.88
C ALA A 166 20.13 4.96 6.59
N THR A 167 18.89 4.55 6.38
CA THR A 167 18.44 3.67 5.29
C THR A 167 18.04 4.46 4.07
N ARG A 168 18.35 3.96 2.87
CA ARG A 168 17.80 4.46 1.59
C ARG A 168 16.50 3.76 1.23
N PHE A 169 16.25 2.58 1.77
CA PHE A 169 15.09 1.74 1.44
C PHE A 169 13.75 2.50 1.50
N GLY A 170 13.51 3.30 2.55
CA GLY A 170 12.25 4.05 2.71
C GLY A 170 11.97 5.02 1.56
N GLY A 171 13.00 5.67 1.04
CA GLY A 171 12.91 6.55 -0.12
C GLY A 171 12.47 5.79 -1.37
N PHE A 172 13.14 4.68 -1.67
CA PHE A 172 12.80 3.86 -2.83
C PHE A 172 11.44 3.17 -2.70
N PHE A 173 11.06 2.74 -1.50
CA PHE A 173 9.75 2.14 -1.22
C PHE A 173 8.62 3.14 -1.45
N ALA A 174 8.76 4.37 -0.93
CA ALA A 174 7.78 5.42 -1.16
C ALA A 174 7.69 5.79 -2.66
N ALA A 175 8.82 5.86 -3.35
CA ALA A 175 8.86 6.14 -4.79
C ALA A 175 8.18 5.03 -5.63
N ALA A 176 8.32 3.76 -5.23
CA ALA A 176 7.70 2.63 -5.92
C ALA A 176 6.19 2.78 -6.11
N LEU A 177 5.52 3.45 -5.17
CA LEU A 177 4.06 3.63 -5.18
C LEU A 177 3.54 4.53 -6.32
N ALA A 178 4.44 5.23 -7.02
CA ALA A 178 4.11 6.08 -8.15
C ALA A 178 4.87 5.70 -9.43
N GLU A 179 5.64 4.60 -9.40
CA GLU A 179 6.58 4.26 -10.45
C GLU A 179 6.05 3.12 -11.34
N PRO A 180 5.80 3.36 -12.64
CA PRO A 180 5.36 2.30 -13.56
C PRO A 180 6.33 1.12 -13.70
N ALA A 181 7.62 1.33 -13.42
CA ALA A 181 8.60 0.25 -13.38
C ALA A 181 8.48 -0.65 -12.13
N ALA A 182 7.75 -0.23 -11.10
CA ALA A 182 7.44 -1.06 -9.94
C ALA A 182 6.24 -2.00 -10.19
N ASP A 183 5.31 -1.62 -11.06
CA ASP A 183 4.20 -2.47 -11.53
C ASP A 183 4.74 -3.52 -12.51
N VAL A 184 5.06 -4.71 -11.99
CA VAL A 184 5.70 -5.78 -12.75
C VAL A 184 4.66 -6.57 -13.54
N ASN A 185 3.49 -6.79 -12.95
CA ASN A 185 2.41 -7.55 -13.58
C ASN A 185 1.54 -6.71 -14.54
N LYS A 186 1.75 -5.38 -14.59
CA LYS A 186 1.04 -4.42 -15.46
C LYS A 186 -0.46 -4.35 -15.17
N ASP A 187 -0.84 -4.48 -13.90
CA ASP A 187 -2.24 -4.36 -13.47
C ASP A 187 -2.63 -2.95 -13.02
N GLU A 188 -1.73 -1.98 -13.19
CA GLU A 188 -1.88 -0.58 -12.80
C GLU A 188 -2.07 -0.37 -11.28
N ALA A 189 -1.78 -1.39 -10.47
CA ALA A 189 -1.74 -1.30 -9.03
C ALA A 189 -0.36 -1.70 -8.52
N ILE A 190 0.04 -1.14 -7.39
CA ILE A 190 1.30 -1.50 -6.75
C ILE A 190 0.98 -2.35 -5.53
N SER A 191 1.32 -3.63 -5.60
CA SER A 191 1.25 -4.55 -4.45
C SER A 191 2.36 -4.27 -3.43
N VAL A 192 2.19 -4.76 -2.20
CA VAL A 192 3.26 -4.74 -1.18
C VAL A 192 4.50 -5.47 -1.69
N LYS A 193 4.31 -6.62 -2.36
CA LYS A 193 5.40 -7.40 -2.94
C LYS A 193 6.20 -6.58 -3.94
N GLU A 194 5.53 -5.94 -4.88
CA GLU A 194 6.17 -5.12 -5.92
C GLU A 194 6.89 -3.90 -5.35
N ALA A 195 6.26 -3.17 -4.42
CA ALA A 195 6.89 -2.04 -3.76
C ALA A 195 8.18 -2.45 -3.02
N PHE A 196 8.14 -3.59 -2.33
CA PHE A 196 9.30 -4.14 -1.62
C PHE A 196 10.40 -4.54 -2.59
N GLU A 197 10.10 -5.38 -3.59
CA GLU A 197 11.09 -5.90 -4.55
C GLU A 197 11.68 -4.80 -5.44
N TYR A 198 10.90 -3.77 -5.77
CA TYR A 198 11.41 -2.57 -6.42
C TYR A 198 12.43 -1.86 -5.52
N ALA A 199 12.04 -1.57 -4.28
CA ALA A 199 12.89 -0.84 -3.35
C ALA A 199 14.18 -1.60 -2.99
N GLU A 200 14.08 -2.92 -2.78
CA GLU A 200 15.23 -3.79 -2.51
C GLU A 200 16.24 -3.76 -3.65
N ARG A 201 15.78 -3.87 -4.91
CA ARG A 201 16.66 -3.74 -6.09
C ARG A 201 17.34 -2.37 -6.16
N ARG A 202 16.60 -1.28 -5.93
CA ARG A 202 17.16 0.08 -5.97
C ARG A 202 18.20 0.31 -4.87
N VAL A 203 18.02 -0.30 -3.69
CA VAL A 203 19.05 -0.31 -2.64
C VAL A 203 20.30 -1.04 -3.12
N ALA A 204 20.16 -2.25 -3.69
CA ALA A 204 21.29 -3.01 -4.22
C ALA A 204 22.05 -2.24 -5.32
N ASP A 205 21.32 -1.68 -6.30
CA ASP A 205 21.88 -0.86 -7.38
C ASP A 205 22.71 0.32 -6.84
N TYR A 206 22.21 0.98 -5.78
CA TYR A 206 22.87 2.12 -5.18
C TYR A 206 24.23 1.73 -4.59
N TYR A 207 24.29 0.70 -3.76
CA TYR A 207 25.54 0.26 -3.12
C TYR A 207 26.55 -0.28 -4.15
N GLU A 208 26.08 -0.98 -5.19
CA GLU A 208 26.93 -1.42 -6.30
C GLU A 208 27.53 -0.22 -7.07
N THR A 209 26.69 0.76 -7.41
CA THR A 209 27.12 1.97 -8.15
C THR A 209 28.11 2.81 -7.35
N GLU A 210 27.86 2.99 -6.06
CA GLU A 210 28.75 3.74 -5.16
C GLU A 210 30.04 2.96 -4.79
N GLY A 211 30.12 1.67 -5.13
CA GLY A 211 31.26 0.82 -4.79
C GLY A 211 31.43 0.64 -3.28
N SER A 212 30.33 0.62 -2.53
CA SER A 212 30.34 0.57 -1.06
C SER A 212 29.61 -0.67 -0.53
N LEU A 213 29.92 -1.07 0.71
CA LEU A 213 29.24 -2.20 1.35
C LEU A 213 27.83 -1.81 1.77
N ALA A 214 26.85 -2.68 1.48
CA ALA A 214 25.47 -2.50 1.93
C ALA A 214 25.41 -2.41 3.46
N THR A 215 24.84 -1.31 3.96
CA THR A 215 24.66 -1.07 5.40
C THR A 215 23.24 -1.29 5.88
N GLU A 216 22.36 -1.67 4.98
CA GLU A 216 20.95 -1.95 5.21
C GLU A 216 20.54 -3.19 4.42
N HIS A 217 19.66 -4.00 4.98
CA HIS A 217 19.14 -5.20 4.34
C HIS A 217 17.65 -5.34 4.64
N PRO A 218 16.77 -4.73 3.82
CA PRO A 218 15.34 -4.72 4.04
C PRO A 218 14.77 -6.12 4.23
N GLN A 219 13.78 -6.26 5.10
CA GLN A 219 13.09 -7.54 5.34
C GLN A 219 11.58 -7.34 5.25
N ILE A 220 10.89 -8.39 4.82
CA ILE A 220 9.43 -8.45 4.78
C ILE A 220 8.94 -9.78 5.37
N ALA A 221 7.88 -9.73 6.17
CA ALA A 221 7.21 -10.90 6.73
C ALA A 221 5.70 -10.72 6.73
N GLY A 222 4.96 -11.82 6.53
CA GLY A 222 3.50 -11.85 6.42
C GLY A 222 3.04 -12.55 5.16
N ASP A 223 1.73 -12.81 5.08
CA ASP A 223 1.10 -13.53 3.97
C ASP A 223 0.46 -12.57 2.95
N ASP A 224 0.04 -13.11 1.80
CA ASP A 224 -0.74 -12.40 0.78
C ASP A 224 -0.11 -11.08 0.25
N LEU A 225 1.22 -11.01 0.22
CA LEU A 225 1.98 -9.80 -0.17
C LEU A 225 1.59 -9.23 -1.54
N ALA A 226 1.32 -10.12 -2.51
CA ALA A 226 0.91 -9.73 -3.86
C ALA A 226 -0.55 -9.26 -3.94
N ALA A 227 -1.42 -9.72 -3.04
CA ALA A 227 -2.85 -9.37 -3.04
C ALA A 227 -3.14 -8.07 -2.26
N TYR A 228 -2.17 -7.56 -1.51
CA TYR A 228 -2.31 -6.31 -0.78
C TYR A 228 -1.79 -5.12 -1.61
N HIS A 229 -2.69 -4.43 -2.31
CA HIS A 229 -2.33 -3.21 -3.06
C HIS A 229 -2.23 -1.97 -2.16
N LEU A 230 -1.12 -1.24 -2.30
CA LEU A 230 -0.78 0.00 -1.58
C LEU A 230 -1.08 1.27 -2.39
N ALA A 231 -1.03 1.18 -3.71
CA ALA A 231 -1.26 2.29 -4.60
C ALA A 231 -1.91 1.84 -5.92
N ARG A 232 -2.41 2.81 -6.67
CA ARG A 232 -2.90 2.63 -8.03
C ARG A 232 -2.24 3.69 -8.92
N LEU A 233 -1.67 3.24 -10.02
CA LEU A 233 -1.10 4.10 -11.04
C LEU A 233 -2.24 4.72 -11.86
N GLY A 234 -2.12 6.01 -12.20
CA GLY A 234 -3.14 6.71 -13.00
C GLY A 234 -4.23 7.47 -12.22
N GLY A 235 -4.08 7.69 -10.91
CA GLY A 235 -4.91 8.63 -10.14
C GLY A 235 -6.07 8.02 -9.34
N GLU A 236 -6.92 8.89 -8.75
CA GLU A 236 -8.07 8.52 -7.89
C GLU A 236 -8.95 7.45 -8.55
N ARG A 237 -9.75 6.72 -7.74
CA ARG A 237 -10.77 5.75 -8.17
C ARG A 237 -11.69 6.32 -9.25
N THR A 238 -11.21 6.30 -10.47
CA THR A 238 -11.94 6.66 -11.67
C THR A 238 -12.92 5.56 -12.06
N GLU A 239 -12.80 4.40 -11.40
CA GLU A 239 -13.74 3.27 -11.43
C GLU A 239 -15.16 3.64 -10.97
N ASP A 240 -15.33 4.76 -10.24
CA ASP A 240 -16.66 5.26 -9.89
C ASP A 240 -17.27 6.13 -11.03
N ASP A 241 -16.53 6.45 -12.11
CA ASP A 241 -17.08 7.07 -13.31
C ASP A 241 -17.80 5.99 -14.15
N PRO A 242 -19.11 6.15 -14.44
CA PRO A 242 -19.88 5.15 -15.19
C PRO A 242 -19.30 4.83 -16.57
N ARG A 243 -18.57 5.76 -17.20
CA ARG A 243 -17.93 5.58 -18.51
C ARG A 243 -16.74 4.63 -18.39
N ILE A 244 -15.89 4.83 -17.38
CA ILE A 244 -14.73 3.99 -17.12
C ILE A 244 -15.17 2.61 -16.64
N ALA A 245 -16.18 2.54 -15.78
CA ALA A 245 -16.77 1.27 -15.35
C ALA A 245 -17.28 0.43 -16.53
N GLY A 246 -17.94 1.06 -17.51
CA GLY A 246 -18.39 0.41 -18.74
C GLY A 246 -17.24 -0.14 -19.59
N LEU A 247 -16.15 0.61 -19.73
CA LEU A 247 -14.96 0.19 -20.48
C LEU A 247 -14.20 -0.94 -19.77
N LEU A 248 -14.09 -0.90 -18.45
CA LEU A 248 -13.48 -1.97 -17.66
C LEU A 248 -14.26 -3.29 -17.79
N GLN A 249 -15.59 -3.23 -17.84
CA GLN A 249 -16.41 -4.42 -18.10
C GLN A 249 -16.17 -5.00 -19.50
N GLN A 250 -15.96 -4.13 -20.50
CA GLN A 250 -15.64 -4.56 -21.86
C GLN A 250 -14.24 -5.17 -21.95
N ARG A 251 -13.26 -4.59 -21.24
CA ARG A 251 -11.90 -5.14 -21.09
C ARG A 251 -11.95 -6.55 -20.52
N GLU A 252 -12.66 -6.75 -19.40
CA GLU A 252 -12.80 -8.08 -18.78
C GLU A 252 -13.45 -9.10 -19.74
N ALA A 253 -14.42 -8.67 -20.54
CA ALA A 253 -15.03 -9.52 -21.57
C ALA A 253 -14.05 -9.88 -22.70
N LEU A 254 -13.16 -8.98 -23.10
CA LEU A 254 -12.11 -9.26 -24.09
C LEU A 254 -11.06 -10.23 -23.52
N ASP A 255 -10.59 -10.00 -22.30
CA ASP A 255 -9.65 -10.89 -21.61
C ASP A 255 -10.22 -12.32 -21.52
N GLY A 256 -11.52 -12.45 -21.20
CA GLY A 256 -12.22 -13.73 -21.23
C GLY A 256 -12.24 -14.39 -22.61
N LYS A 257 -12.45 -13.62 -23.68
CA LYS A 257 -12.40 -14.15 -25.07
C LYS A 257 -10.99 -14.57 -25.47
N ILE A 258 -9.98 -13.81 -25.08
CA ILE A 258 -8.57 -14.14 -25.35
C ILE A 258 -8.19 -15.44 -24.65
N LEU A 259 -8.54 -15.58 -23.37
CA LEU A 259 -8.32 -16.81 -22.62
C LEU A 259 -9.03 -18.00 -23.28
N GLN A 260 -10.29 -17.83 -23.69
CA GLN A 260 -11.04 -18.88 -24.38
C GLN A 260 -10.41 -19.24 -25.72
N LEU A 261 -9.93 -18.25 -26.49
CA LEU A 261 -9.23 -18.48 -27.75
C LEU A 261 -7.92 -19.25 -27.54
N GLN A 262 -7.17 -18.92 -26.48
CA GLN A 262 -5.94 -19.62 -26.11
C GLN A 262 -6.21 -21.07 -25.69
N LEU A 263 -7.28 -21.32 -24.94
CA LEU A 263 -7.70 -22.67 -24.54
C LEU A 263 -8.12 -23.54 -25.73
N ASN A 264 -8.78 -22.94 -26.73
CA ASN A 264 -9.26 -23.64 -27.92
C ASN A 264 -8.27 -23.58 -29.10
N ARG A 265 -6.99 -23.28 -28.84
CA ARG A 265 -5.98 -23.12 -29.89
C ARG A 265 -5.84 -24.37 -30.76
N GLU A 266 -5.91 -25.55 -30.15
CA GLU A 266 -5.74 -26.84 -30.85
C GLU A 266 -6.89 -27.17 -31.81
N ASP A 267 -8.04 -26.51 -31.65
CA ASP A 267 -9.23 -26.68 -32.49
C ASP A 267 -9.24 -25.74 -33.71
N LEU A 268 -8.24 -24.85 -33.84
CA LEU A 268 -8.15 -23.82 -34.87
C LEU A 268 -6.93 -24.04 -35.78
N GLY A 269 -7.07 -23.67 -37.06
CA GLY A 269 -5.92 -23.52 -37.93
C GLY A 269 -5.00 -22.39 -37.43
N GLU A 270 -3.69 -22.54 -37.60
CA GLU A 270 -2.70 -21.60 -37.06
C GLU A 270 -2.93 -20.16 -37.57
N GLU A 271 -3.24 -20.01 -38.85
CA GLU A 271 -3.57 -18.72 -39.47
C GLU A 271 -4.86 -18.10 -38.86
N ASP A 272 -5.92 -18.89 -38.71
CA ASP A 272 -7.18 -18.44 -38.09
C ASP A 272 -7.02 -18.03 -36.62
N TYR A 273 -6.18 -18.76 -35.87
CA TYR A 273 -5.87 -18.43 -34.48
C TYR A 273 -5.17 -17.08 -34.38
N PHE A 274 -4.13 -16.85 -35.19
CA PHE A 274 -3.37 -15.60 -35.16
C PHE A 274 -4.21 -14.40 -35.61
N THR A 275 -5.06 -14.55 -36.65
CA THR A 275 -5.97 -13.48 -37.06
C THR A 275 -6.93 -13.10 -35.93
N ARG A 276 -7.59 -14.09 -35.31
CA ARG A 276 -8.53 -13.83 -34.20
C ARG A 276 -7.85 -13.23 -32.97
N LEU A 277 -6.64 -13.69 -32.66
CA LEU A 277 -5.87 -13.15 -31.53
C LEU A 277 -5.47 -11.70 -31.80
N GLN A 278 -5.01 -11.40 -33.02
CA GLN A 278 -4.64 -10.04 -33.41
C GLN A 278 -5.83 -9.09 -33.29
N ASP A 279 -7.00 -9.48 -33.79
CA ASP A 279 -8.22 -8.65 -33.69
C ASP A 279 -8.57 -8.35 -32.22
N LEU A 280 -8.57 -9.38 -31.35
CA LEU A 280 -8.83 -9.20 -29.92
C LEU A 280 -7.78 -8.33 -29.21
N MET A 281 -6.52 -8.39 -29.62
CA MET A 281 -5.46 -7.55 -29.07
C MET A 281 -5.58 -6.09 -29.51
N ILE A 282 -6.04 -5.84 -30.74
CA ILE A 282 -6.32 -4.47 -31.21
C ILE A 282 -7.49 -3.89 -30.43
N ASP A 283 -8.60 -4.63 -30.30
CA ASP A 283 -9.77 -4.20 -29.53
C ASP A 283 -9.38 -3.90 -28.07
N LEU A 284 -8.54 -4.74 -27.46
CA LEU A 284 -8.06 -4.54 -26.09
C LEU A 284 -7.24 -3.25 -25.97
N ALA A 285 -6.31 -3.03 -26.90
CA ALA A 285 -5.48 -1.83 -26.92
C ALA A 285 -6.28 -0.54 -27.14
N GLU A 286 -7.35 -0.58 -27.94
CA GLU A 286 -8.26 0.56 -28.14
C GLU A 286 -9.01 0.90 -26.84
N ILE A 287 -9.54 -0.11 -26.15
CA ILE A 287 -10.22 0.07 -24.85
C ILE A 287 -9.26 0.64 -23.82
N ASP A 288 -8.05 0.10 -23.70
CA ASP A 288 -7.05 0.60 -22.76
C ASP A 288 -6.69 2.06 -23.06
N GLY A 289 -6.52 2.42 -24.34
CA GLY A 289 -6.28 3.80 -24.76
C GLY A 289 -7.44 4.76 -24.47
N GLU A 290 -8.69 4.30 -24.56
CA GLU A 290 -9.87 5.12 -24.21
C GLU A 290 -9.99 5.31 -22.69
N ILE A 291 -9.72 4.27 -21.91
CA ILE A 291 -9.66 4.34 -20.44
C ILE A 291 -8.62 5.37 -20.02
N GLU A 292 -7.41 5.32 -20.59
CA GLU A 292 -6.34 6.28 -20.29
C GLU A 292 -6.74 7.73 -20.60
N ARG A 293 -7.36 7.97 -21.77
CA ARG A 293 -7.85 9.31 -22.14
C ARG A 293 -8.87 9.84 -21.15
N LEU A 294 -9.87 9.02 -20.80
CA LEU A 294 -10.91 9.43 -19.84
C LEU A 294 -10.34 9.69 -18.45
N ARG A 295 -9.38 8.87 -18.00
CA ARG A 295 -8.69 9.10 -16.71
C ARG A 295 -7.96 10.44 -16.72
N LYS A 296 -7.25 10.75 -17.80
CA LYS A 296 -6.56 12.03 -17.95
C LYS A 296 -7.53 13.22 -17.95
N ASP A 297 -8.63 13.13 -18.70
CA ASP A 297 -9.65 14.18 -18.74
C ASP A 297 -10.29 14.43 -17.36
N ILE A 298 -10.50 13.38 -16.57
CA ILE A 298 -11.04 13.48 -15.21
C ILE A 298 -10.01 14.08 -14.25
N GLN A 299 -8.73 13.73 -14.41
CA GLN A 299 -7.64 14.25 -13.60
C GLN A 299 -7.35 15.74 -13.88
N ASP A 300 -7.55 16.18 -15.12
CA ASP A 300 -7.34 17.57 -15.57
C ASP A 300 -8.59 18.46 -15.39
N ALA A 301 -9.71 17.91 -14.88
CA ALA A 301 -10.94 18.66 -14.64
C ALA A 301 -10.78 19.63 -13.44
N PRO A 302 -11.28 20.88 -13.55
CA PRO A 302 -11.09 21.94 -12.55
C PRO A 302 -11.86 21.74 -11.24
#